data_AF-A0A2N0PQA8-F1
#
_entry.id   AF-A0A2N0PQA8-F1
#
_cell.length_a   1.000
_cell.length_b   1.000
_cell.length_c   1.000
_cell.angle_alpha   90.00
_cell.angle_beta   90.00
_cell.angle_gamma   90.00
#
_symmetry.space_group_name_H-M   'P 1'
#
loop_
_entity.id
_entity.type
_entity.pdbx_description
1 polymer ?
#
loop_
_entity_poly.entity_id
_entity_poly.type
_entity_poly.pdbx_seq_one_letter_code
_entity_poly.pdbx_strand_id
1 'polypeptide(L)'
;MSSLTPLSATDPEYQNIISHFDLPPSSYVIHSILKIKMDWIYADRFDNAIRWAWKKPDTYELFHGTRHACNVWELKNSNKLCDNTQCGVCGILKFGNLLKMAKPNFAGQYLWFSPRASYVQKYTGPLIPHDDGFRAMFVVSVIFGKHYLKSIITEYEENVLPKYLIIYKGNFENFEKQEIL
;
A
#
# COMPACT_ATOMS: atom_id res chain seq x y z
N MET A 1 14.05 2.62 -11.65
CA MET A 1 13.63 2.81 -10.24
C MET A 1 12.36 3.63 -10.20
N SER A 2 11.45 3.40 -9.25
CA SER A 2 10.24 4.21 -9.12
C SER A 2 10.56 5.69 -8.82
N SER A 3 9.72 6.61 -9.28
CA SER A 3 9.74 8.00 -8.82
C SER A 3 8.51 8.32 -7.97
N LEU A 4 8.71 9.15 -6.94
CA LEU A 4 7.65 9.61 -6.04
C LEU A 4 7.41 11.10 -6.24
N THR A 5 6.15 11.48 -6.39
CA THR A 5 5.73 12.89 -6.50
C THR A 5 4.66 13.17 -5.44
N PRO A 6 4.90 14.09 -4.49
CA PRO A 6 3.88 14.50 -3.54
C PRO A 6 2.67 15.13 -4.23
N LEU A 7 1.48 14.72 -3.83
CA LEU A 7 0.23 15.34 -4.28
C LEU A 7 -0.14 16.52 -3.36
N SER A 8 -0.61 17.61 -3.95
CA SER A 8 -1.23 18.71 -3.20
C SER A 8 -2.55 18.23 -2.58
N ALA A 9 -2.92 18.79 -1.42
CA ALA A 9 -4.23 18.54 -0.84
C ALA A 9 -5.38 18.98 -1.76
N THR A 10 -5.16 19.91 -2.69
CA THR A 10 -6.17 20.34 -3.67
C THR A 10 -6.20 19.49 -4.94
N ASP A 11 -5.30 18.51 -5.07
CA ASP A 11 -5.23 17.63 -6.23
C ASP A 11 -6.46 16.70 -6.26
N PRO A 12 -7.16 16.55 -7.41
CA PRO A 12 -8.29 15.62 -7.52
C PRO A 12 -7.93 14.18 -7.17
N GLU A 13 -6.72 13.71 -7.49
CA GLU A 13 -6.25 12.37 -7.13
C GLU A 13 -6.09 12.25 -5.62
N TYR A 14 -5.56 13.29 -4.95
CA TYR A 14 -5.48 13.33 -3.49
C TYR A 14 -6.87 13.22 -2.86
N GLN A 15 -7.82 14.04 -3.32
CA GLN A 15 -9.18 14.06 -2.81
C GLN A 15 -9.89 12.72 -3.00
N ASN A 16 -9.70 12.08 -4.16
CA ASN A 16 -10.24 10.75 -4.42
C ASN A 16 -9.66 9.68 -3.48
N ILE A 17 -8.37 9.73 -3.19
CA ILE A 17 -7.77 8.76 -2.25
C ILE A 17 -8.31 8.97 -0.83
N ILE A 18 -8.41 10.22 -0.38
CA ILE A 18 -8.93 10.54 0.95
C ILE A 18 -10.41 10.18 1.11
N SER A 19 -11.24 10.37 0.08
CA SER A 19 -12.67 10.01 0.17
C SER A 19 -12.91 8.52 0.41
N HIS A 20 -11.94 7.66 0.07
CA HIS A 20 -11.98 6.21 0.31
C HIS A 20 -11.12 5.76 1.50
N PHE A 21 -10.38 6.67 2.15
CA PHE A 21 -9.52 6.36 3.28
C PHE A 21 -10.33 6.29 4.58
N ASP A 22 -10.95 5.13 4.83
CA ASP A 22 -11.96 4.88 5.85
C ASP A 22 -11.44 4.76 7.31
N LEU A 23 -10.29 5.33 7.61
CA LEU A 23 -9.86 5.48 9.01
C LEU A 23 -10.65 6.59 9.69
N PRO A 24 -10.96 6.48 11.00
CA PRO A 24 -11.54 7.59 11.74
C PRO A 24 -10.65 8.84 11.64
N PRO A 25 -11.15 10.02 11.21
CA PRO A 25 -10.31 11.21 11.04
C PRO A 25 -9.56 11.65 12.29
N SER A 26 -10.06 11.30 13.49
CA SER A 26 -9.39 11.57 14.76
C SER A 26 -8.18 10.66 15.03
N SER A 27 -8.09 9.51 14.36
CA SER A 27 -7.06 8.49 14.62
C SER A 27 -5.78 8.69 13.81
N TYR A 28 -5.71 9.69 12.93
CA TYR A 28 -4.53 9.93 12.10
C TYR A 28 -4.38 11.39 11.65
N VAL A 29 -3.17 11.72 11.20
CA VAL A 29 -2.84 12.92 10.46
C VAL A 29 -2.11 12.51 9.19
N ILE A 30 -2.62 12.88 8.01
CA ILE A 30 -1.90 12.65 6.75
C ILE A 30 -0.66 13.53 6.71
N HIS A 31 0.50 12.90 6.55
CA HIS A 31 1.74 13.63 6.28
C HIS A 31 1.88 13.94 4.79
N SER A 32 1.63 12.95 3.94
CA SER A 32 1.71 13.07 2.49
C SER A 32 1.04 11.91 1.78
N ILE A 33 0.49 12.18 0.59
CA ILE A 33 0.17 11.15 -0.40
C ILE A 33 1.15 11.33 -1.55
N LEU A 34 1.89 10.28 -1.87
CA LEU A 34 2.88 10.29 -2.96
C LEU A 34 2.32 9.49 -4.13
N LYS A 35 2.25 10.11 -5.30
CA LYS A 35 2.03 9.42 -6.56
C LYS A 35 3.27 8.63 -6.93
N ILE A 36 3.08 7.36 -7.23
CA ILE A 36 4.13 6.42 -7.60
C ILE A 36 4.11 6.25 -9.10
N LYS A 37 5.25 6.51 -9.74
CA LYS A 37 5.53 6.03 -11.09
C LYS A 37 6.50 4.86 -10.96
N MET A 38 5.98 3.64 -11.06
CA MET A 38 6.80 2.43 -11.05
C MET A 38 7.72 2.38 -12.27
N ASP A 39 8.80 1.60 -12.17
CA ASP A 39 9.66 1.31 -13.32
C ASP A 39 8.84 0.72 -14.48
N TRP A 40 9.24 1.05 -15.71
CA TRP A 40 8.47 0.73 -16.91
C TRP A 40 8.20 -0.77 -17.04
N ILE A 41 9.13 -1.62 -16.58
CA ILE A 41 8.96 -3.07 -16.65
C ILE A 41 7.76 -3.57 -15.82
N TYR A 42 7.46 -2.93 -14.69
CA TYR A 42 6.31 -3.30 -13.86
C TYR A 42 5.00 -2.74 -14.44
N ALA A 43 5.03 -1.52 -14.95
CA ALA A 43 3.89 -0.93 -15.64
C ALA A 43 3.52 -1.73 -16.89
N ASP A 44 4.50 -2.12 -17.71
CA ASP A 44 4.27 -2.89 -18.93
C ASP A 44 3.75 -4.31 -18.64
N ARG A 45 4.25 -4.98 -17.59
CA ARG A 45 3.67 -6.27 -17.14
C ARG A 45 2.19 -6.15 -16.80
N PHE A 46 1.82 -5.11 -16.07
CA PHE A 46 0.43 -4.83 -15.69
C PHE A 46 -0.44 -4.50 -16.91
N ASP A 47 0.03 -3.60 -17.78
CA ASP A 47 -0.68 -3.24 -19.01
C ASP A 47 -0.84 -4.44 -19.95
N ASN A 48 0.16 -5.32 -20.03
CA ASN A 48 0.05 -6.58 -20.77
C ASN A 48 -1.00 -7.51 -20.17
N ALA A 49 -1.05 -7.66 -18.86
CA ALA A 49 -2.08 -8.47 -18.21
C ALA A 49 -3.51 -7.93 -18.47
N ILE A 50 -3.68 -6.59 -18.58
CA ILE A 50 -4.94 -5.98 -19.04
C ILE A 50 -5.23 -6.31 -20.51
N ARG A 51 -4.23 -6.14 -21.40
CA ARG A 51 -4.39 -6.31 -22.85
C ARG A 51 -4.72 -7.74 -23.24
N TRP A 52 -4.08 -8.72 -22.61
CA TRP A 52 -4.23 -10.15 -22.92
C TRP A 52 -5.43 -10.81 -22.25
N ALA A 53 -6.15 -10.06 -21.42
CA ALA A 53 -7.42 -10.52 -20.93
C ALA A 53 -8.45 -10.59 -22.06
N TRP A 54 -9.13 -11.74 -22.16
CA TRP A 54 -10.21 -11.99 -23.13
C TRP A 54 -11.34 -10.94 -23.09
N LYS A 55 -11.47 -10.21 -21.96
CA LYS A 55 -12.28 -9.00 -21.81
C LYS A 55 -11.48 -7.99 -21.00
N LYS A 56 -11.63 -6.70 -21.28
CA LYS A 56 -11.01 -5.62 -20.49
C LYS A 56 -11.40 -5.82 -19.00
N PRO A 57 -10.46 -6.14 -18.10
CA PRO A 57 -10.78 -6.35 -16.70
C PRO A 57 -11.29 -5.08 -16.05
N ASP A 58 -12.18 -5.25 -15.08
CA ASP A 58 -12.35 -4.24 -14.05
C ASP A 58 -11.02 -4.08 -13.31
N THR A 59 -10.62 -2.81 -13.12
CA THR A 59 -9.45 -2.46 -12.32
C THR A 59 -9.95 -1.83 -11.03
N TYR A 60 -9.50 -2.36 -9.90
CA TYR A 60 -9.86 -1.86 -8.58
C TYR A 60 -8.68 -1.13 -7.97
N GLU A 61 -8.92 0.02 -7.36
CA GLU A 61 -7.94 0.67 -6.49
C GLU A 61 -8.15 0.17 -5.06
N LEU A 62 -7.17 -0.56 -4.53
CA LEU A 62 -7.27 -1.24 -3.25
C LEU A 62 -6.10 -0.88 -2.33
N PHE A 63 -6.35 -0.93 -1.04
CA PHE A 63 -5.34 -0.67 -0.03
C PHE A 63 -4.48 -1.92 0.26
N HIS A 64 -3.19 -1.68 0.47
CA HIS A 64 -2.22 -2.67 0.92
C HIS A 64 -1.37 -2.11 2.05
N GLY A 65 -1.53 -2.66 3.25
CA GLY A 65 -0.71 -2.33 4.41
C GLY A 65 0.58 -3.14 4.42
N THR A 66 1.71 -2.48 4.71
CA THR A 66 3.01 -3.15 4.84
C THR A 66 3.89 -2.46 5.88
N ARG A 67 4.88 -3.17 6.40
CA ARG A 67 5.83 -2.63 7.38
C ARG A 67 7.00 -1.93 6.70
N HIS A 68 7.68 -1.04 7.42
CA HIS A 68 8.88 -0.34 6.95
C HIS A 68 10.04 -0.44 7.93
N ALA A 69 11.26 -0.40 7.40
CA ALA A 69 12.49 -0.38 8.20
C ALA A 69 13.11 1.01 8.34
N CYS A 70 12.63 1.98 7.56
CA CYS A 70 13.20 3.31 7.44
C CYS A 70 12.20 4.40 7.83
N ASN A 71 12.69 5.63 7.95
CA ASN A 71 11.89 6.83 8.16
C ASN A 71 11.06 7.14 6.90
N VAL A 72 9.88 6.55 6.77
CA VAL A 72 9.05 6.67 5.57
C VAL A 72 8.62 8.11 5.28
N TRP A 73 8.50 8.95 6.30
CA TRP A 73 8.15 10.37 6.14
C TRP A 73 9.17 11.15 5.31
N GLU A 74 10.44 10.73 5.27
CA GLU A 74 11.48 11.36 4.45
C GLU A 74 11.21 11.21 2.94
N LEU A 75 10.41 10.21 2.54
CA LEU A 75 10.09 9.94 1.14
C LEU A 75 9.30 11.07 0.47
N LYS A 76 8.67 11.97 1.24
CA LYS A 76 8.05 13.19 0.70
C LYS A 76 9.05 14.10 0.01
N ASN A 77 10.27 14.16 0.53
CA ASN A 77 11.32 15.09 0.08
C ASN A 77 12.47 14.36 -0.63
N SER A 78 12.41 13.02 -0.72
CA SER A 78 13.50 12.19 -1.20
C SER A 78 13.00 10.95 -1.92
N ASN A 79 13.62 10.61 -3.05
CA ASN A 79 13.42 9.34 -3.73
C ASN A 79 14.40 8.25 -3.25
N LYS A 80 15.14 8.50 -2.15
CA LYS A 80 16.11 7.55 -1.61
C LYS A 80 15.39 6.43 -0.86
N LEU A 81 15.51 5.22 -1.39
CA LEU A 81 14.96 4.01 -0.77
C LEU A 81 16.05 3.33 0.06
N CYS A 82 15.71 2.78 1.23
CA CYS A 82 16.69 2.02 2.03
C CYS A 82 17.01 0.66 1.40
N ASP A 83 18.17 0.11 1.73
CA ASP A 83 18.62 -1.22 1.24
C ASP A 83 18.24 -2.37 2.17
N ASN A 84 17.48 -2.11 3.24
CA ASN A 84 16.96 -3.17 4.10
C ASN A 84 15.93 -4.02 3.33
N THR A 85 16.26 -5.30 3.12
CA THR A 85 15.45 -6.27 2.37
C THR A 85 14.13 -6.62 3.05
N GLN A 86 13.99 -6.34 4.34
CA GLN A 86 12.75 -6.52 5.09
C GLN A 86 11.82 -5.30 5.01
N CYS A 87 12.30 -4.15 4.51
CA CYS A 87 11.47 -2.96 4.37
C CYS A 87 10.43 -3.17 3.27
N GLY A 88 9.18 -3.44 3.65
CA GLY A 88 8.07 -3.66 2.72
C GLY A 88 7.81 -2.46 1.82
N VAL A 89 7.87 -1.23 2.36
CA VAL A 89 7.69 -0.01 1.58
C VAL A 89 8.76 0.14 0.50
N CYS A 90 10.05 0.12 0.87
CA CYS A 90 11.13 0.27 -0.10
C CYS A 90 11.24 -0.94 -1.04
N GLY A 91 10.93 -2.15 -0.56
CA GLY A 91 10.89 -3.35 -1.37
C GLY A 91 9.84 -3.26 -2.47
N ILE A 92 8.61 -2.83 -2.13
CA ILE A 92 7.54 -2.64 -3.11
C ILE A 92 7.86 -1.53 -4.09
N LEU A 93 8.43 -0.41 -3.63
CA LEU A 93 8.84 0.68 -4.53
C LEU A 93 9.97 0.26 -5.51
N LYS A 94 10.88 -0.61 -5.06
CA LYS A 94 11.95 -1.15 -5.92
C LYS A 94 11.43 -2.20 -6.90
N PHE A 95 10.59 -3.11 -6.43
CA PHE A 95 10.34 -4.39 -7.11
C PHE A 95 8.88 -4.73 -7.39
N GLY A 96 7.94 -3.85 -7.03
CA GLY A 96 6.51 -4.16 -7.01
C GLY A 96 6.13 -5.11 -5.87
N ASN A 97 4.87 -5.54 -5.84
CA ASN A 97 4.40 -6.53 -4.87
C ASN A 97 4.88 -7.92 -5.30
N LEU A 98 5.82 -8.48 -4.55
CA LEU A 98 6.40 -9.79 -4.84
C LEU A 98 5.73 -10.90 -4.02
N LEU A 99 5.23 -11.94 -4.69
CA LEU A 99 4.56 -13.08 -4.07
C LEU A 99 5.48 -13.79 -3.08
N LYS A 100 6.76 -13.97 -3.44
CA LYS A 100 7.76 -14.61 -2.57
C LYS A 100 7.98 -13.91 -1.23
N MET A 101 7.64 -12.62 -1.14
CA MET A 101 7.73 -11.82 0.08
C MET A 101 6.44 -11.90 0.92
N ALA A 102 5.34 -12.39 0.36
CA ALA A 102 4.11 -12.62 1.09
C ALA A 102 4.27 -13.84 2.01
N LYS A 103 3.92 -13.69 3.28
CA LYS A 103 3.95 -14.80 4.23
C LYS A 103 2.82 -15.79 3.91
N PRO A 104 3.11 -17.07 3.69
CA PRO A 104 2.06 -18.07 3.50
C PRO A 104 1.22 -18.20 4.78
N ASN A 105 -0.07 -18.45 4.60
CA ASN A 105 -0.99 -18.77 5.69
C ASN A 105 -1.88 -19.96 5.30
N PHE A 106 -2.91 -20.23 6.10
CA PHE A 106 -3.83 -21.36 5.86
C PHE A 106 -4.60 -21.27 4.53
N ALA A 107 -4.74 -20.07 3.96
CA ALA A 107 -5.35 -19.90 2.64
C ALA A 107 -4.35 -20.21 1.51
N GLY A 108 -3.05 -20.01 1.75
CA GLY A 108 -1.98 -20.15 0.76
C GLY A 108 -1.00 -18.97 0.81
N GLN A 109 -0.15 -18.85 -0.21
CA GLN A 109 0.71 -17.68 -0.43
C GLN A 109 0.06 -16.78 -1.48
N TYR A 110 -0.38 -15.59 -1.06
CA TYR A 110 -1.06 -14.63 -1.93
C TYR A 110 -0.62 -13.21 -1.62
N LEU A 111 -0.79 -12.32 -2.59
CA LEU A 111 -0.80 -10.88 -2.36
C LEU A 111 -2.19 -10.48 -1.85
N TRP A 112 -2.24 -9.70 -0.76
CA TRP A 112 -3.48 -9.36 -0.06
C TRP A 112 -3.79 -7.87 -0.19
N PHE A 113 -5.00 -7.56 -0.63
CA PHE A 113 -5.52 -6.21 -0.79
C PHE A 113 -6.88 -6.09 -0.13
N SER A 114 -7.30 -4.87 0.22
CA SER A 114 -8.64 -4.63 0.76
C SER A 114 -9.20 -3.31 0.26
N PRO A 115 -10.52 -3.21 0.02
CA PRO A 115 -11.15 -1.92 -0.23
C PRO A 115 -11.19 -1.02 1.02
N ARG A 116 -10.75 -1.50 2.19
CA ARG A 116 -10.79 -0.77 3.47
C ARG A 116 -9.38 -0.54 4.03
N ALA A 117 -8.99 0.73 4.16
CA ALA A 117 -7.76 1.15 4.83
C ALA A 117 -7.77 0.74 6.31
N SER A 118 -8.94 0.87 6.96
CA SER A 118 -9.20 0.44 8.34
C SER A 118 -8.90 -1.03 8.61
N TYR A 119 -9.03 -1.88 7.58
CA TYR A 119 -8.72 -3.31 7.70
C TYR A 119 -7.23 -3.60 7.58
N VAL A 120 -6.52 -2.86 6.72
CA VAL A 120 -5.10 -3.11 6.44
C VAL A 120 -4.14 -2.31 7.32
N GLN A 121 -4.62 -1.31 8.08
CA GLN A 121 -3.79 -0.48 8.96
C GLN A 121 -2.97 -1.31 9.96
N LYS A 122 -3.50 -2.44 10.47
CA LYS A 122 -2.80 -3.30 11.43
C LYS A 122 -1.55 -3.98 10.86
N TYR A 123 -1.39 -3.98 9.53
CA TYR A 123 -0.21 -4.50 8.85
C TYR A 123 0.84 -3.41 8.56
N THR A 124 0.57 -2.16 8.97
CA THR A 124 1.48 -1.02 8.80
C THR A 124 2.33 -0.76 10.05
N GLY A 125 3.32 0.12 9.91
CA GLY A 125 4.19 0.58 11.00
C GLY A 125 5.63 0.08 10.88
N PRO A 126 6.50 0.50 11.80
CA PRO A 126 7.91 0.16 11.75
C PRO A 126 8.16 -1.32 12.08
N LEU A 127 9.24 -1.87 11.54
CA LEU A 127 9.75 -3.19 11.90
C LEU A 127 10.47 -3.17 13.26
N ILE A 128 11.01 -2.02 13.65
CA ILE A 128 11.78 -1.81 14.88
C ILE A 128 10.81 -1.35 15.97
N PRO A 129 10.98 -1.75 17.24
CA PRO A 129 10.10 -1.39 18.36
C PRO A 129 10.03 0.11 18.71
N HIS A 130 10.78 0.99 18.03
CA HIS A 130 10.60 2.43 18.16
C HIS A 130 9.53 2.90 17.16
N ASP A 131 8.31 3.06 17.65
CA ASP A 131 7.21 3.65 16.89
C ASP A 131 7.36 5.18 16.89
N ASP A 132 7.81 5.74 15.78
CA ASP A 132 7.80 7.19 15.52
C ASP A 132 6.37 7.70 15.20
N GLY A 133 5.39 6.80 15.22
CA GLY A 133 3.99 7.00 14.92
C GLY A 133 3.69 7.00 13.43
N PHE A 134 4.71 7.00 12.57
CA PHE A 134 4.53 7.04 11.13
C PHE A 134 4.22 5.67 10.56
N ARG A 135 3.27 5.66 9.64
CA ARG A 135 2.77 4.48 8.95
C ARG A 135 2.67 4.77 7.47
N ALA A 136 2.76 3.70 6.70
CA ALA A 136 2.69 3.76 5.26
C ALA A 136 1.75 2.67 4.74
N MET A 137 0.94 3.04 3.76
CA MET A 137 0.00 2.13 3.10
C MET A 137 -0.03 2.46 1.61
N PHE A 138 -0.05 1.43 0.77
CA PHE A 138 -0.18 1.62 -0.67
C PHE A 138 -1.65 1.65 -1.08
N VAL A 139 -1.95 2.43 -2.10
CA VAL A 139 -3.09 2.21 -2.99
C VAL A 139 -2.55 1.56 -4.26
N VAL A 140 -3.11 0.41 -4.61
CA VAL A 140 -2.63 -0.48 -5.65
C VAL A 140 -3.76 -0.71 -6.64
N SER A 141 -3.49 -0.52 -7.93
CA SER A 141 -4.37 -0.99 -8.98
C SER A 141 -4.27 -2.51 -9.05
N VAL A 142 -5.40 -3.19 -8.94
CA VAL A 142 -5.49 -4.65 -8.99
C VAL A 142 -6.45 -5.04 -10.09
N ILE A 143 -5.99 -5.90 -11.00
CA ILE A 143 -6.81 -6.55 -12.03
C ILE A 143 -6.88 -8.03 -11.68
N PHE A 144 -8.03 -8.67 -11.82
CA PHE A 144 -8.21 -10.10 -11.51
C PHE A 144 -7.72 -10.52 -10.11
N GLY A 145 -8.66 -10.57 -9.16
CA GLY A 145 -8.42 -11.15 -7.85
C GLY A 145 -9.62 -11.98 -7.40
N LYS A 146 -9.36 -12.92 -6.48
CA LYS A 146 -10.39 -13.71 -5.83
C LYS A 146 -10.85 -12.95 -4.59
N HIS A 147 -12.16 -12.80 -4.42
CA HIS A 147 -12.71 -12.33 -3.15
C HIS A 147 -12.42 -13.36 -2.07
N TYR A 148 -11.84 -12.91 -0.97
CA TYR A 148 -11.56 -13.73 0.19
C TYR A 148 -11.80 -12.92 1.47
N LEU A 149 -12.87 -13.24 2.20
CA LEU A 149 -13.32 -12.47 3.36
C LEU A 149 -13.47 -10.98 3.00
N LYS A 150 -12.76 -10.08 3.73
CA LYS A 150 -12.75 -8.62 3.50
C LYS A 150 -11.61 -8.18 2.56
N SER A 151 -11.07 -9.11 1.79
CA SER A 151 -9.90 -8.92 0.95
C SER A 151 -10.13 -9.38 -0.49
N ILE A 152 -9.29 -8.87 -1.37
CA ILE A 152 -9.09 -9.38 -2.71
C ILE A 152 -7.66 -9.92 -2.75
N ILE A 153 -7.50 -11.17 -3.20
CA ILE A 153 -6.21 -11.85 -3.23
C ILE A 153 -5.85 -12.28 -4.65
N THR A 154 -4.56 -12.28 -4.96
CA THR A 154 -4.02 -12.81 -6.22
C THR A 154 -2.67 -13.47 -6.00
N GLU A 155 -2.37 -14.48 -6.81
CA GLU A 155 -1.05 -15.14 -6.89
C GLU A 155 -0.19 -14.61 -8.05
N TYR A 156 -0.74 -13.70 -8.87
CA TYR A 156 -0.07 -13.14 -10.03
C TYR A 156 0.43 -11.74 -9.70
N GLU A 157 1.74 -11.52 -9.79
CA GLU A 157 2.37 -10.23 -9.50
C GLU A 157 2.08 -9.20 -10.60
N GLU A 158 1.93 -9.64 -11.85
CA GLU A 158 1.54 -8.80 -12.99
C GLU A 158 0.12 -8.24 -12.88
N ASN A 159 -0.71 -8.80 -12.01
CA ASN A 159 -2.07 -8.34 -11.78
C ASN A 159 -2.15 -7.09 -10.90
N VAL A 160 -1.03 -6.58 -10.42
CA VAL A 160 -1.00 -5.49 -9.44
C VAL A 160 0.02 -4.42 -9.78
N LEU A 161 -0.33 -3.17 -9.54
CA LEU A 161 0.54 -2.03 -9.79
C LEU A 161 0.38 -0.97 -8.68
N PRO A 162 1.39 -0.73 -7.84
CA PRO A 162 1.38 0.36 -6.87
C PRO A 162 1.20 1.72 -7.57
N LYS A 163 0.19 2.49 -7.13
CA LYS A 163 -0.14 3.80 -7.70
C LYS A 163 0.13 4.94 -6.75
N TYR A 164 -0.16 4.75 -5.47
CA TYR A 164 0.00 5.78 -4.45
C TYR A 164 0.59 5.20 -3.16
N LEU A 165 1.33 6.02 -2.43
CA LEU A 165 1.80 5.75 -1.08
C LEU A 165 1.23 6.80 -0.14
N ILE A 166 0.37 6.37 0.78
CA ILE A 166 -0.18 7.22 1.84
C ILE A 166 0.75 7.09 3.04
N ILE A 167 1.33 8.21 3.46
CA ILE A 167 2.12 8.32 4.69
C ILE A 167 1.31 9.13 5.68
N TYR A 168 1.09 8.58 6.86
CA TYR A 168 0.29 9.18 7.91
C TYR A 168 0.91 8.89 9.27
N LYS A 169 0.72 9.81 10.20
CA LYS A 169 1.02 9.59 11.60
C LYS A 169 -0.26 9.18 12.30
N GLY A 170 -0.27 8.06 13.00
CA GLY A 170 -1.46 7.68 13.75
C GLY A 170 -1.44 8.18 15.19
N ASN A 171 -2.62 8.52 15.68
CA ASN A 171 -2.86 9.02 17.04
C ASN A 171 -3.43 7.87 17.88
N PHE A 172 -2.61 6.85 18.14
CA PHE A 172 -3.07 5.59 18.75
C PHE A 172 -3.15 5.60 20.28
N GLU A 173 -3.03 6.76 20.93
CA GLU A 173 -3.12 6.89 22.40
C GLU A 173 -4.44 6.35 23.00
N ASN A 174 -5.45 6.03 22.18
CA ASN A 174 -6.80 5.63 22.63
C ASN A 174 -7.27 4.21 22.23
N PHE A 175 -6.52 3.42 21.46
CA PHE A 175 -7.05 2.13 20.99
C PHE A 175 -6.64 0.90 21.82
N GLU A 176 -5.51 0.93 22.53
CA GLU A 176 -5.08 -0.22 23.36
C GLU A 176 -5.91 -0.41 24.64
N LYS A 177 -6.76 0.56 25.02
CA LYS A 177 -7.61 0.46 26.21
C LYS A 177 -9.02 -0.11 25.95
N GLN A 178 -9.41 -0.36 24.69
CA GLN A 178 -10.77 -0.79 24.37
C GLN A 178 -10.93 -2.27 23.98
N GLU A 179 -9.85 -3.03 23.82
CA GLU A 179 -9.93 -4.48 23.52
C GLU A 179 -9.72 -5.39 24.75
N ILE A 180 -9.77 -4.84 25.97
CA ILE A 180 -9.82 -5.62 27.22
C ILE A 180 -11.10 -5.25 28.00
N LEU A 181 -12.27 -5.64 27.48
CA LEU A 181 -13.49 -5.85 28.26
C LEU A 181 -14.34 -6.93 27.59
#